data_AF-A0A6P4FAB3-F1
#
_entry.id   AF-A0A6P4FAB3-F1
#
_cell.length_a   1.000
_cell.length_b   1.000
_cell.length_c   1.000
_cell.angle_alpha   90.00
_cell.angle_beta   90.00
_cell.angle_gamma   90.00
#
_symmetry.space_group_name_H-M   'P 1'
#
loop_
_entity.id
_entity.type
_entity.pdbx_description
1 polymer ?
#
loop_
_entity_poly.entity_id
_entity_poly.type
_entity_poly.pdbx_seq_one_letter_code
_entity_poly.pdbx_strand_id
1 'polypeptide(L)'
;MAEQSLKLDHLDPKTALETLVRFTWQYYLDNPDFLTLVNNENLQRGVHLQSSEVLPVISRNRLNMVESLLARGEKAGVFRSGVDAMQLNITIAAIGYYYITNRFTGSIIFDCDFMAPDMLKKRIKFNLQTITRLVCK
;
A
#
# COMPACT_ATOMS: atom_id res chain seq x y z
N MET A 1 -12.59 2.30 -10.05
CA MET A 1 -11.47 2.32 -9.09
C MET A 1 -10.85 0.93 -9.08
N ALA A 2 -9.54 0.82 -9.28
CA ALA A 2 -8.85 -0.45 -9.56
C ALA A 2 -8.89 -1.48 -8.42
N GLU A 3 -9.39 -1.12 -7.24
CA GLU A 3 -9.48 -2.01 -6.07
C GLU A 3 -10.57 -3.07 -6.15
N GLN A 4 -11.53 -2.99 -7.09
CA GLN A 4 -12.62 -3.96 -7.19
C GLN A 4 -12.22 -5.35 -7.73
N SER A 5 -10.95 -5.58 -8.10
CA SER A 5 -10.56 -6.85 -8.74
C SER A 5 -9.23 -7.45 -8.28
N LEU A 6 -8.66 -7.03 -7.15
CA LEU A 6 -7.50 -7.72 -6.60
C LEU A 6 -7.94 -9.05 -5.96
N LYS A 7 -8.09 -10.09 -6.79
CA LYS A 7 -8.45 -11.43 -6.34
C LYS A 7 -7.25 -12.08 -5.67
N LEU A 8 -7.09 -11.91 -4.36
CA LEU A 8 -5.99 -12.54 -3.62
C LEU A 8 -6.32 -13.95 -3.12
N ASP A 9 -7.60 -14.33 -3.10
CA ASP A 9 -8.06 -15.54 -2.41
C ASP A 9 -7.56 -16.85 -3.03
N HIS A 10 -7.11 -16.85 -4.27
CA HIS A 10 -6.60 -18.06 -4.92
C HIS A 10 -5.08 -18.24 -4.74
N LEU A 11 -4.39 -17.22 -4.23
CA LEU A 11 -2.93 -17.24 -4.04
C LEU A 11 -2.57 -17.77 -2.65
N ASP A 12 -1.38 -18.36 -2.52
CA ASP A 12 -0.83 -18.63 -1.20
C ASP A 12 -0.62 -17.30 -0.43
N PRO A 13 -0.66 -17.30 0.90
CA PRO A 13 -0.67 -16.05 1.67
C PRO A 13 0.56 -15.17 1.41
N LYS A 14 1.77 -15.73 1.27
CA LYS A 14 2.98 -14.93 1.02
C LYS A 14 2.90 -14.25 -0.34
N THR A 15 2.55 -15.00 -1.39
CA THR A 15 2.37 -14.43 -2.73
C THR A 15 1.24 -13.39 -2.76
N ALA A 16 0.14 -13.62 -2.05
CA ALA A 16 -0.95 -12.66 -1.94
C ALA A 16 -0.51 -11.34 -1.27
N LEU A 17 0.29 -11.42 -0.19
CA LEU A 17 0.84 -10.24 0.48
C LEU A 17 1.79 -9.46 -0.43
N GLU A 18 2.71 -10.14 -1.12
CA GLU A 18 3.59 -9.48 -2.08
C GLU A 18 2.81 -8.85 -3.24
N THR A 19 1.78 -9.53 -3.72
CA THR A 19 0.88 -9.02 -4.77
C THR A 19 0.17 -7.76 -4.31
N LEU A 20 -0.34 -7.71 -3.08
CA LEU A 20 -0.97 -6.53 -2.50
C LEU A 20 -0.01 -5.32 -2.44
N VAL A 21 1.23 -5.55 -2.01
CA VAL A 21 2.27 -4.51 -1.94
C VAL A 21 2.62 -3.99 -3.34
N ARG A 22 2.85 -4.90 -4.30
CA ARG A 22 3.17 -4.55 -5.69
C ARG A 22 2.02 -3.82 -6.37
N PHE A 23 0.79 -4.26 -6.15
CA PHE A 23 -0.39 -3.61 -6.70
C PHE A 23 -0.54 -2.19 -6.18
N THR A 24 -0.42 -1.98 -4.86
CA THR A 24 -0.50 -0.65 -4.27
C THR A 24 0.60 0.28 -4.82
N TRP A 25 1.83 -0.24 -4.93
CA TRP A 25 2.95 0.50 -5.51
C TRP A 25 2.72 0.87 -6.98
N GLN A 26 2.30 -0.10 -7.81
CA GLN A 26 2.05 0.13 -9.22
C GLN A 26 0.91 1.12 -9.44
N TYR A 27 -0.16 1.01 -8.65
CA TYR A 27 -1.26 1.97 -8.69
C TYR A 27 -0.80 3.41 -8.45
N TYR A 28 0.13 3.63 -7.51
CA TYR A 28 0.70 4.96 -7.26
C TYR A 28 1.56 5.48 -8.42
N LEU A 29 2.34 4.60 -9.06
CA LEU A 29 3.13 4.97 -10.24
C LEU A 29 2.24 5.32 -11.43
N ASP A 30 1.17 4.57 -11.64
CA ASP A 30 0.24 4.75 -12.76
C ASP A 30 -0.72 5.91 -12.54
N ASN A 31 -0.96 6.30 -11.27
CA ASN A 31 -1.95 7.32 -10.90
C ASN A 31 -1.34 8.38 -9.96
N PRO A 32 -0.33 9.15 -10.38
CA PRO A 32 0.26 10.19 -9.54
C PRO A 32 -0.73 11.30 -9.17
N ASP A 33 -1.73 11.58 -10.02
CA ASP A 33 -2.77 12.59 -9.76
C ASP A 33 -3.67 12.19 -8.57
N PHE A 34 -3.88 10.90 -8.35
CA PHE A 34 -4.59 10.42 -7.16
C PHE A 34 -3.84 10.82 -5.89
N LEU A 35 -2.51 10.73 -5.88
CA LEU A 35 -1.69 11.14 -4.73
C LEU A 35 -1.72 12.66 -4.51
N THR A 36 -1.74 13.43 -5.59
CA THR A 36 -1.92 14.89 -5.53
C THR A 36 -3.27 15.26 -4.93
N LEU A 37 -4.34 14.58 -5.36
CA LEU A 37 -5.68 14.76 -4.80
C LEU A 37 -5.70 14.46 -3.29
N VAL A 38 -5.14 13.33 -2.88
CA VAL A 38 -5.04 12.95 -1.46
C VAL A 38 -4.25 13.99 -0.66
N ASN A 39 -3.14 14.51 -1.18
CA ASN A 39 -2.38 15.59 -0.52
C ASN A 39 -3.20 16.86 -0.34
N ASN A 40 -3.87 17.33 -1.39
CA ASN A 40 -4.69 18.54 -1.33
C ASN A 40 -5.82 18.38 -0.32
N GLU A 41 -6.46 17.23 -0.32
CA GLU A 41 -7.52 16.91 0.61
C GLU A 41 -7.03 16.87 2.07
N ASN A 42 -5.83 16.33 2.32
CA ASN A 42 -5.20 16.39 3.63
C ASN A 42 -4.89 17.83 4.07
N LEU A 43 -4.41 18.69 3.17
CA LEU A 43 -4.20 20.12 3.44
C LEU A 43 -5.52 20.82 3.82
N GLN A 44 -6.61 20.39 3.19
CA GLN A 44 -7.97 20.88 3.46
C GLN A 44 -8.66 20.14 4.63
N ARG A 45 -7.94 19.27 5.36
CA ARG A 45 -8.47 18.50 6.50
C ARG A 45 -9.66 17.59 6.16
N GLY A 46 -9.70 17.05 4.95
CA GLY A 46 -10.67 16.02 4.59
C GLY A 46 -12.08 16.54 4.29
N VAL A 47 -12.25 17.82 3.96
CA VAL A 47 -13.57 18.46 3.74
C VAL A 47 -14.40 17.76 2.66
N HIS A 48 -13.79 17.29 1.58
CA HIS A 48 -14.49 16.59 0.50
C HIS A 48 -14.61 15.09 0.76
N LEU A 49 -13.70 14.49 1.53
CA LEU A 49 -13.82 13.09 1.97
C LEU A 49 -14.97 12.90 2.96
N GLN A 50 -15.19 13.88 3.85
CA GLN A 50 -16.25 13.82 4.86
C GLN A 50 -17.65 13.70 4.23
N SER A 51 -17.85 14.26 3.03
CA SER A 51 -19.12 14.20 2.30
C SER A 51 -19.20 13.04 1.31
N SER A 52 -18.14 12.23 1.17
CA SER A 52 -18.13 11.10 0.23
C SER A 52 -18.79 9.86 0.84
N GLU A 53 -19.89 9.42 0.24
CA GLU A 53 -20.56 8.15 0.60
C GLU A 53 -19.83 6.89 0.08
N VAL A 54 -18.97 7.04 -0.94
CA VAL A 54 -18.32 5.91 -1.62
C VAL A 54 -17.09 5.40 -0.86
N LEU A 55 -16.29 6.31 -0.29
CA LEU A 55 -15.02 5.98 0.34
C LEU A 55 -15.07 5.09 1.58
N PRO A 56 -16.06 5.21 2.49
CA PRO A 56 -16.20 4.29 3.61
C PRO A 56 -16.38 2.84 3.15
N VAL A 57 -17.13 2.63 2.06
CA VAL A 57 -17.38 1.29 1.49
C VAL A 57 -16.08 0.71 0.93
N ILE A 58 -15.34 1.50 0.15
CA ILE A 58 -14.07 1.08 -0.45
C ILE A 58 -13.04 0.75 0.63
N SER A 59 -12.89 1.64 1.62
CA SER A 59 -11.96 1.44 2.74
C SER A 59 -12.28 0.16 3.52
N ARG A 60 -13.56 -0.11 3.76
CA ARG A 60 -14.02 -1.32 4.45
C ARG A 60 -13.73 -2.59 3.64
N ASN A 61 -14.00 -2.57 2.34
CA ASN A 61 -13.73 -3.72 1.47
C ASN A 61 -12.23 -4.06 1.45
N ARG A 62 -11.38 -3.04 1.38
CA ARG A 62 -9.93 -3.22 1.40
C ARG A 62 -9.44 -3.75 2.76
N LEU A 63 -10.00 -3.27 3.86
CA LEU A 63 -9.68 -3.79 5.20
C LEU A 63 -10.07 -5.27 5.34
N ASN A 64 -11.30 -5.64 4.96
CA ASN A 64 -11.78 -7.02 5.01
C ASN A 64 -10.88 -7.98 4.19
N MET A 65 -10.39 -7.53 3.03
CA MET A 65 -9.44 -8.31 2.22
C MET A 65 -8.13 -8.56 2.96
N VAL A 66 -7.57 -7.55 3.64
CA VAL A 66 -6.33 -7.69 4.41
C VAL A 66 -6.54 -8.60 5.64
N GLU A 67 -7.67 -8.48 6.33
CA GLU A 67 -8.05 -9.36 7.45
C GLU A 67 -8.14 -10.82 7.02
N SER A 68 -8.84 -11.10 5.91
CA SER A 68 -8.94 -12.44 5.32
C SER A 68 -7.57 -13.01 4.99
N LEU A 69 -6.71 -12.22 4.35
CA LEU A 69 -5.35 -12.61 4.01
C LEU A 69 -4.53 -12.98 5.25
N LEU A 70 -4.58 -12.14 6.28
CA LEU A 70 -3.86 -12.38 7.53
C LEU A 70 -4.34 -13.65 8.23
N ALA A 71 -5.66 -13.84 8.35
CA ALA A 71 -6.25 -15.03 8.96
C ALA A 71 -5.85 -16.31 8.22
N ARG A 72 -5.84 -16.29 6.89
CA ARG A 72 -5.37 -17.41 6.06
C ARG A 72 -3.89 -17.74 6.29
N GLY A 73 -3.04 -16.71 6.34
CA GLY A 73 -1.61 -16.91 6.56
C GLY A 73 -1.25 -17.36 7.97
N GLU A 74 -2.00 -16.91 8.98
CA GLU A 74 -1.88 -17.41 10.35
C GLU A 74 -2.29 -18.88 10.42
N LYS A 75 -3.44 -19.25 9.83
CA LYS A 75 -3.92 -20.64 9.76
C LYS A 75 -2.95 -21.56 9.03
N ALA A 76 -2.30 -21.07 7.97
CA ALA A 76 -1.27 -21.80 7.23
C ALA A 76 0.09 -21.83 7.94
N GLY A 77 0.23 -21.17 9.10
CA GLY A 77 1.46 -21.12 9.87
C GLY A 77 2.58 -20.27 9.26
N VAL A 78 2.30 -19.52 8.18
CA VAL A 78 3.30 -18.71 7.45
C VAL A 78 3.41 -17.28 7.95
N PHE A 79 2.34 -16.75 8.54
CA PHE A 79 2.32 -15.43 9.17
C PHE A 79 2.32 -15.54 10.69
N ARG A 80 2.92 -14.56 11.36
CA ARG A 80 2.81 -14.43 12.82
C ARG A 80 1.41 -13.96 13.22
N SER A 81 0.97 -14.34 14.41
CA SER A 81 -0.29 -13.89 14.97
C SER A 81 -0.22 -12.45 15.47
N GLY A 82 -1.38 -11.82 15.65
CA GLY A 82 -1.49 -10.49 16.26
C GLY A 82 -1.11 -9.31 15.36
N VAL A 83 -1.00 -9.52 14.04
CA VAL A 83 -0.83 -8.41 13.09
C VAL A 83 -2.19 -7.74 12.88
N ASP A 84 -2.29 -6.45 13.20
CA ASP A 84 -3.47 -5.65 12.95
C ASP A 84 -3.59 -5.30 11.44
N ALA A 85 -4.74 -5.60 10.84
CA ALA A 85 -4.97 -5.43 9.40
C ALA A 85 -4.98 -3.96 8.97
N MET A 86 -5.52 -3.07 9.81
CA MET A 86 -5.58 -1.64 9.51
C MET A 86 -4.17 -1.04 9.55
N GLN A 87 -3.39 -1.35 10.58
CA GLN A 87 -1.99 -0.92 10.69
C GLN A 87 -1.14 -1.44 9.53
N LEU A 88 -1.33 -2.70 9.13
CA LEU A 88 -0.64 -3.26 7.97
C LEU A 88 -1.02 -2.51 6.69
N ASN A 89 -2.31 -2.30 6.44
CA ASN A 89 -2.79 -1.60 5.24
C ASN A 89 -2.28 -0.15 5.18
N ILE A 90 -2.30 0.58 6.31
CA ILE A 90 -1.72 1.93 6.43
C ILE A 90 -0.23 1.88 6.11
N THR A 91 0.50 0.91 6.65
CA THR A 91 1.95 0.77 6.42
C THR A 91 2.25 0.52 4.95
N ILE A 92 1.52 -0.39 4.29
CA ILE A 92 1.68 -0.69 2.86
C ILE A 92 1.44 0.56 2.01
N ALA A 93 0.40 1.34 2.32
CA ALA A 93 0.14 2.62 1.65
C ALA A 93 1.26 3.63 1.93
N ALA A 94 1.62 3.85 3.19
CA ALA A 94 2.57 4.88 3.62
C ALA A 94 3.96 4.73 2.99
N ILE A 95 4.52 3.51 2.97
CA ILE A 95 5.88 3.28 2.46
C ILE A 95 6.03 3.55 0.96
N GLY A 96 4.94 3.40 0.19
CA GLY A 96 4.89 3.77 -1.22
C GLY A 96 4.60 5.26 -1.39
N TYR A 97 3.58 5.74 -0.67
CA TYR A 97 3.10 7.12 -0.70
C TYR A 97 4.24 8.12 -0.51
N TYR A 98 4.96 8.02 0.62
CA TYR A 98 6.05 8.94 0.97
C TYR A 98 7.06 9.08 -0.16
N TYR A 99 7.47 7.96 -0.75
CA TYR A 99 8.50 7.95 -1.78
C TYR A 99 8.06 8.73 -3.03
N ILE A 100 6.81 8.57 -3.43
CA ILE A 100 6.26 9.21 -4.65
C ILE A 100 5.88 10.66 -4.40
N THR A 101 5.29 10.98 -3.24
CA THR A 101 4.83 12.34 -2.91
C THR A 101 5.99 13.27 -2.61
N ASN A 102 7.10 12.74 -2.11
CA ASN A 102 8.30 13.50 -1.78
C ASN A 102 9.42 13.31 -2.82
N ARG A 103 9.12 12.78 -4.01
CA ARG A 103 10.14 12.54 -5.05
C ARG A 103 10.96 13.78 -5.41
N PHE A 104 10.34 14.97 -5.45
CA PHE A 104 11.03 16.21 -5.83
C PHE A 104 12.02 16.68 -4.76
N THR A 105 11.57 16.76 -3.50
CA THR A 105 12.42 17.18 -2.39
C THR A 105 13.45 16.10 -2.04
N GLY A 106 13.05 14.83 -2.08
CA GLY A 106 13.94 13.68 -1.92
C GLY A 106 15.06 13.67 -2.94
N SER A 107 14.76 13.98 -4.22
CA SER A 107 15.81 14.00 -5.25
C SER A 107 16.86 15.07 -5.00
N ILE A 108 16.48 16.21 -4.42
CA ILE A 108 17.42 17.28 -4.01
C ILE A 108 18.24 16.85 -2.78
N ILE A 109 17.57 16.31 -1.75
CA ILE A 109 18.20 15.95 -0.48
C ILE A 109 19.23 14.83 -0.65
N PHE A 110 18.91 13.84 -1.48
CA PHE A 110 19.73 12.64 -1.66
C PHE A 110 20.55 12.63 -2.96
N ASP A 111 20.51 13.73 -3.73
CA ASP A 111 21.17 13.88 -5.03
C ASP A 111 20.96 12.66 -5.95
N CYS A 112 19.69 12.27 -6.09
CA CYS A 112 19.30 11.03 -6.77
C CYS A 112 17.90 11.15 -7.34
N ASP A 113 17.72 10.85 -8.63
CA ASP A 113 16.37 10.79 -9.21
C ASP A 113 15.58 9.59 -8.65
N PHE A 114 14.57 9.89 -7.84
CA PHE A 114 13.72 8.87 -7.23
C PHE A 114 12.89 8.09 -8.26
N MET A 115 12.61 8.69 -9.42
CA MET A 115 11.80 8.09 -10.49
C MET A 115 12.65 7.32 -11.50
N ALA A 116 13.98 7.33 -11.37
CA ALA A 116 14.85 6.52 -12.20
C ALA A 116 14.46 5.03 -12.09
N PRO A 117 14.42 4.26 -13.20
CA PRO A 117 13.93 2.88 -13.20
C PRO A 117 14.59 1.98 -12.15
N ASP A 118 15.90 2.12 -11.95
CA ASP A 118 16.62 1.30 -10.97
C ASP A 118 16.34 1.71 -9.52
N MET A 119 16.00 2.98 -9.28
CA MET A 119 15.58 3.45 -7.96
C MET A 119 14.18 2.95 -7.61
N LEU A 120 13.25 2.96 -8.57
CA LEU A 120 11.93 2.36 -8.40
C LEU A 120 12.02 0.84 -8.10
N LYS A 121 12.87 0.11 -8.85
CA LYS A 121 13.13 -1.32 -8.60
C LYS A 121 13.72 -1.57 -7.23
N LYS A 122 14.72 -0.78 -6.82
CA LYS A 122 15.31 -0.87 -5.47
C LYS A 122 14.26 -0.60 -4.41
N ARG A 123 13.42 0.42 -4.60
CA ARG A 123 12.40 0.80 -3.62
C ARG A 123 11.35 -0.28 -3.43
N ILE A 124 10.77 -0.82 -4.49
CA ILE A 124 9.76 -1.87 -4.35
C ILE A 124 10.34 -3.14 -3.73
N LYS A 125 11.58 -3.50 -4.07
CA LYS A 125 12.29 -4.63 -3.43
C LYS A 125 12.43 -4.41 -1.92
N PHE A 126 12.81 -3.20 -1.51
CA PHE A 126 12.97 -2.86 -0.10
C PHE A 126 11.62 -2.84 0.66
N ASN A 127 10.57 -2.30 0.04
CA ASN A 127 9.22 -2.30 0.58
C ASN A 127 8.71 -3.73 0.81
N LEU A 128 8.89 -4.63 -0.16
CA LEU A 128 8.52 -6.04 -0.04
C LEU A 128 9.26 -6.72 1.12
N GLN A 129 10.58 -6.53 1.21
CA GLN A 129 11.35 -7.08 2.33
C GLN A 129 10.86 -6.56 3.68
N THR A 130 10.53 -5.27 3.76
CA THR A 130 10.02 -4.62 4.99
C THR A 130 8.70 -5.26 5.43
N ILE A 131 7.73 -5.37 4.52
CA ILE A 131 6.42 -5.95 4.81
C ILE A 131 6.51 -7.44 5.11
N THR A 132 7.27 -8.20 4.32
CA THR A 132 7.45 -9.64 4.54
C THR A 132 8.10 -9.91 5.90
N ARG A 133 9.13 -9.16 6.30
CA ARG A 133 9.75 -9.29 7.63
C ARG A 133 8.82 -8.90 8.78
N LEU A 134 7.90 -7.96 8.54
CA LEU A 134 6.91 -7.55 9.53
C LEU A 134 5.84 -8.63 9.75
N VAL A 135 5.51 -9.45 8.75
CA VAL A 135 4.32 -10.32 8.78
C VAL A 135 4.66 -11.81 8.81
N CYS A 136 5.70 -12.24 8.08
CA CYS A 136 6.06 -13.65 7.99
C CYS A 136 6.82 -14.14 9.23
N LYS A 137 6.68 -15.44 9.51
CA LYS A 137 7.55 -16.18 10.43
C LYS A 137 8.87 -16.56 9.78
#